data_AF-A0A6L4A8T4-F1
#
_entry.id   AF-A0A6L4A8T4-F1
#
_cell.length_a   1.000
_cell.length_b   1.000
_cell.length_c   1.000
_cell.angle_alpha   90.00
_cell.angle_beta   90.00
_cell.angle_gamma   90.00
#
_symmetry.space_group_name_H-M   'P 1'
#
loop_
_entity.id
_entity.type
_entity.pdbx_description
1 polymer ?
#
loop_
_entity_poly.entity_id
_entity_poly.type
_entity_poly.pdbx_seq_one_letter_code
_entity_poly.pdbx_strand_id
1 'polypeptide(L)'
;EQTSRLFAPEFANDVEGLALNRAADTLAIGMNGQIVLVDLSTESVIHTLSVEESERVFSLAFSPDDTQLVTLDTSGTIQIWDVATGEVIVTWDNFQYAHSPKWG
;
A
#
# COMPACT_ATOMS: atom_id res chain seq x y z
N GLU A 1 18.74 -6.48 -29.31
CA GLU A 1 18.40 -6.84 -27.92
C GLU A 1 18.07 -5.56 -27.19
N GLN A 2 16.78 -5.33 -26.94
CA GLN A 2 16.26 -4.09 -26.40
C GLN A 2 16.31 -4.21 -24.88
N THR A 3 17.34 -3.63 -24.26
CA THR A 3 17.43 -3.55 -22.81
C THR A 3 16.23 -2.74 -22.33
N SER A 4 15.26 -3.44 -21.75
CA SER A 4 14.12 -2.89 -21.02
C SER A 4 14.64 -1.79 -20.09
N ARG A 5 14.23 -0.54 -20.35
CA ARG A 5 14.44 0.56 -19.42
C ARG A 5 13.62 0.20 -18.19
N LEU A 6 14.27 -0.39 -17.18
CA LEU A 6 13.66 -0.56 -15.88
C LEU A 6 13.40 0.86 -15.36
N PHE A 7 12.13 1.20 -15.20
CA PHE A 7 11.73 2.22 -14.25
C PHE A 7 12.27 1.76 -12.90
N ALA A 8 13.42 2.32 -12.52
CA ALA A 8 14.01 2.16 -11.20
C ALA A 8 13.88 3.51 -10.52
N PRO A 9 12.73 3.82 -9.90
CA PRO A 9 12.72 4.84 -8.87
C PRO A 9 13.78 4.43 -7.86
N GLU A 10 14.48 5.40 -7.26
CA GLU A 10 15.43 5.14 -6.18
C GLU A 10 14.65 4.63 -4.95
N PHE A 11 14.16 3.40 -5.03
CA PHE A 11 13.47 2.72 -3.97
C PHE A 11 14.54 2.10 -3.07
N ALA A 12 14.64 2.59 -1.84
CA ALA A 12 15.46 2.02 -0.80
C ALA A 12 15.19 0.51 -0.64
N ASN A 13 16.19 -0.24 -0.17
CA ASN A 13 16.30 -1.70 -0.20
C ASN A 13 15.20 -2.54 0.52
N ASP A 14 14.04 -1.98 0.89
CA ASP A 14 12.95 -2.64 1.61
C ASP A 14 11.61 -2.49 0.85
N VAL A 15 11.47 -3.21 -0.28
CA VAL A 15 10.14 -3.46 -0.85
C VAL A 15 9.54 -4.64 -0.09
N GLU A 16 8.43 -4.39 0.60
CA GLU A 16 7.78 -5.35 1.52
C GLU A 16 6.49 -5.92 0.93
N GLY A 17 5.86 -5.21 -0.02
CA GLY A 17 4.64 -5.66 -0.69
C GLY A 17 4.52 -5.12 -2.11
N LEU A 18 3.98 -5.95 -3.02
CA LEU A 18 3.65 -5.57 -4.39
C LEU A 18 2.26 -6.09 -4.76
N ALA A 19 1.46 -5.26 -5.42
CA ALA A 19 0.19 -5.68 -6.01
C ALA A 19 -0.04 -4.99 -7.35
N LEU A 20 -0.45 -5.76 -8.36
CA LEU A 20 -0.90 -5.25 -9.64
C LEU A 20 -2.43 -5.26 -9.63
N ASN A 21 -3.06 -4.16 -10.08
CA ASN A 21 -4.50 -4.12 -10.22
C ASN A 21 -4.98 -5.06 -11.35
N ARG A 22 -6.29 -5.27 -11.44
CA ARG A 22 -6.88 -6.25 -12.35
C ARG A 22 -6.76 -5.85 -13.83
N ALA A 23 -6.83 -4.55 -14.12
CA ALA A 23 -6.59 -3.96 -15.43
C ALA A 23 -5.12 -4.06 -15.88
N ALA A 24 -4.20 -4.33 -14.95
CA ALA A 24 -2.76 -4.42 -15.19
C ALA A 24 -2.11 -3.11 -15.66
N ASP A 25 -2.66 -1.97 -15.23
CA ASP A 25 -2.16 -0.63 -15.52
C ASP A 25 -1.62 0.10 -14.29
N THR A 26 -1.95 -0.35 -13.08
CA THR A 26 -1.55 0.28 -11.82
C THR A 26 -0.84 -0.71 -10.91
N LEU A 27 0.39 -0.38 -10.50
CA LEU A 27 1.18 -1.14 -9.55
C LEU A 27 1.22 -0.40 -8.19
N ALA A 28 0.87 -1.10 -7.12
CA ALA A 28 1.10 -0.66 -5.74
C ALA A 28 2.39 -1.27 -5.21
N ILE A 29 3.23 -0.43 -4.59
CA ILE A 29 4.52 -0.81 -4.00
C ILE A 29 4.55 -0.33 -2.55
N GLY A 30 4.64 -1.26 -1.60
CA GLY A 30 4.71 -0.98 -0.16
C GLY A 30 6.15 -1.00 0.34
N MET A 31 6.54 0.04 1.08
CA MET A 31 7.90 0.26 1.58
C MET A 31 7.88 1.07 2.88
N ASN A 32 8.42 0.58 4.00
CA ASN A 32 8.71 1.37 5.21
C ASN A 32 7.65 2.45 5.57
N GLY A 33 6.37 2.06 5.60
CA GLY A 33 5.25 2.95 5.97
C GLY A 33 4.66 3.77 4.82
N GLN A 34 5.21 3.64 3.62
CA GLN A 34 4.71 4.26 2.40
C GLN A 34 4.14 3.21 1.45
N ILE A 35 3.12 3.61 0.69
CA ILE A 35 2.67 2.89 -0.49
C ILE A 35 2.76 3.84 -1.68
N VAL A 36 3.42 3.42 -2.75
CA VAL A 36 3.46 4.18 -4.01
C VAL A 36 2.56 3.51 -5.03
N LEU A 37 1.67 4.28 -5.64
CA LEU A 37 0.89 3.85 -6.79
C LEU A 37 1.53 4.38 -8.06
N VAL A 38 1.81 3.49 -9.00
CA VAL A 38 2.48 3.80 -10.28
C VAL A 38 1.58 3.41 -11.43
N ASP A 39 1.37 4.35 -12.35
CA ASP A 39 0.78 4.09 -13.66
C ASP A 39 1.86 3.49 -14.57
N LEU A 40 1.65 2.25 -15.01
CA LEU A 40 2.59 1.49 -15.81
C LEU A 40 2.60 1.89 -17.28
N SER A 41 1.57 2.58 -17.75
CA SER A 41 1.48 3.04 -19.14
C SER A 41 2.32 4.28 -19.37
N THR A 42 2.39 5.15 -18.36
CA THR A 42 3.11 6.43 -18.36
C THR A 42 4.41 6.38 -17.56
N GLU A 43 4.64 5.30 -16.81
CA GLU A 43 5.77 5.15 -15.89
C GLU A 43 5.83 6.31 -14.88
N SER A 44 4.67 6.67 -14.29
CA SER A 44 4.56 7.84 -13.43
C SER A 44 3.89 7.50 -12.09
N VAL A 45 4.31 8.19 -11.03
CA VAL A 45 3.67 8.06 -9.71
C VAL A 45 2.32 8.76 -9.76
N ILE A 46 1.26 8.01 -9.46
CA ILE A 46 -0.10 8.51 -9.29
C ILE A 46 -0.24 9.12 -7.90
N HIS A 47 0.12 8.34 -6.87
CA HIS A 47 -0.02 8.70 -5.46
C HIS A 47 1.13 8.16 -4.62
N THR A 48 1.44 8.88 -3.54
CA THR A 48 2.23 8.38 -2.42
C THR A 48 1.35 8.41 -1.17
N LEU A 49 0.99 7.23 -0.69
CA LEU A 49 0.16 7.00 0.48
C LEU A 49 1.06 6.73 1.69
N SER A 50 0.62 7.10 2.89
CA SER A 50 1.39 6.89 4.12
C SER A 50 0.51 6.25 5.19
N VAL A 51 0.95 5.11 5.73
CA VAL A 51 0.41 4.57 6.98
C VAL A 51 1.07 5.27 8.17
N GLU A 52 0.71 4.88 9.39
CA GLU A 52 1.32 5.41 10.61
C GLU A 52 2.86 5.31 10.59
N GLU A 53 3.52 6.34 11.10
CA GLU A 53 4.98 6.43 11.09
C GLU A 53 5.59 5.27 11.88
N SER A 54 6.57 4.58 11.27
CA SER A 54 7.30 3.41 11.79
C SER A 54 6.71 2.02 11.50
N GLU A 55 5.52 1.93 10.88
CA GLU A 55 4.93 0.64 10.52
C GLU A 55 5.30 0.21 9.10
N ARG A 56 5.45 -1.10 8.85
CA ARG A 56 5.77 -1.65 7.52
C ARG A 56 4.51 -2.23 6.89
N VAL A 57 4.29 -1.93 5.61
CA VAL A 57 3.18 -2.48 4.84
C VAL A 57 3.61 -3.77 4.16
N PHE A 58 3.12 -4.93 4.62
CA PHE A 58 3.54 -6.24 4.10
C PHE A 58 2.49 -6.90 3.20
N SER A 59 1.26 -6.35 3.15
CA SER A 59 0.20 -6.89 2.31
C SER A 59 -0.59 -5.77 1.64
N LEU A 60 -0.82 -5.96 0.34
CA LEU A 60 -1.50 -5.05 -0.57
C LEU A 60 -2.46 -5.86 -1.44
N ALA A 61 -3.68 -5.38 -1.66
CA ALA A 61 -4.62 -6.00 -2.59
C ALA A 61 -5.57 -4.96 -3.18
N PHE A 62 -5.68 -4.92 -4.51
CA PHE A 62 -6.70 -4.13 -5.19
C PHE A 62 -8.07 -4.82 -5.10
N SER A 63 -9.13 -4.02 -5.05
CA SER A 63 -10.49 -4.51 -5.24
C SER A 63 -10.68 -5.06 -6.67
N PRO A 64 -11.66 -5.95 -6.91
CA PRO A 64 -11.91 -6.50 -8.24
C PRO A 64 -12.30 -5.47 -9.32
N ASP A 65 -12.74 -4.29 -8.90
CA ASP A 65 -13.10 -3.16 -9.77
C ASP A 65 -11.99 -2.10 -9.87
N ASP A 66 -10.81 -2.34 -9.30
CA ASP A 66 -9.63 -1.48 -9.30
C ASP A 66 -9.80 -0.10 -8.66
N THR A 67 -10.93 0.15 -7.99
CA THR A 67 -11.22 1.45 -7.37
C THR A 67 -10.64 1.60 -5.97
N GLN A 68 -10.33 0.49 -5.30
CA GLN A 68 -9.84 0.48 -3.94
C GLN A 68 -8.55 -0.31 -3.80
N LEU A 69 -7.71 0.11 -2.86
CA LEU A 69 -6.57 -0.64 -2.39
C LEU A 69 -6.75 -0.95 -0.90
N VAL A 70 -6.60 -2.21 -0.52
CA VAL A 70 -6.51 -2.63 0.88
C VAL A 70 -5.05 -2.82 1.25
N THR A 71 -4.64 -2.25 2.37
CA THR A 71 -3.30 -2.38 2.94
C THR A 71 -3.37 -2.92 4.36
N LEU A 72 -2.37 -3.71 4.75
CA LEU A 72 -2.20 -4.20 6.12
C LEU A 72 -0.74 -3.97 6.55
N ASP A 73 -0.58 -3.37 7.72
CA ASP A 73 0.73 -3.05 8.30
C ASP A 73 1.10 -3.93 9.51
N THR A 74 2.34 -3.78 9.98
CA THR A 74 2.91 -4.54 11.10
C THR A 74 2.21 -4.33 12.45
N SER A 75 1.46 -3.24 12.62
CA SER A 75 0.64 -2.99 13.81
C SER A 75 -0.69 -3.75 13.78
N GLY A 76 -1.00 -4.39 12.64
CA GLY A 76 -2.29 -5.01 12.39
C GLY A 76 -3.35 -4.02 11.90
N THR A 77 -2.96 -2.79 11.59
CA THR A 77 -3.89 -1.79 11.07
C THR A 77 -4.19 -2.09 9.61
N ILE A 78 -5.48 -2.16 9.29
CA ILE A 78 -5.98 -2.32 7.92
C ILE A 78 -6.49 -0.96 7.45
N GLN A 79 -6.07 -0.53 6.27
CA GLN A 79 -6.57 0.67 5.63
C GLN A 79 -7.13 0.35 4.25
N ILE A 80 -8.22 1.00 3.89
CA ILE A 80 -8.82 0.96 2.56
C ILE A 80 -8.68 2.35 1.96
N TRP A 81 -8.09 2.41 0.78
CA TRP A 81 -7.76 3.63 0.06
C TRP A 81 -8.60 3.72 -1.21
N ASP A 82 -9.04 4.92 -1.55
CA ASP A 82 -9.54 5.23 -2.88
C ASP A 82 -8.34 5.41 -3.83
N VAL A 83 -8.28 4.63 -4.89
CA VAL A 83 -7.14 4.62 -5.82
C VAL A 83 -7.10 5.92 -6.63
N ALA A 84 -8.23 6.53 -6.93
CA ALA A 84 -8.30 7.73 -7.75
C ALA A 84 -7.89 8.98 -6.97
N THR A 85 -8.36 9.12 -5.73
CA THR A 85 -8.08 10.30 -4.89
C THR A 85 -6.85 10.14 -4.02
N GLY A 86 -6.44 8.91 -3.72
CA GLY A 86 -5.37 8.62 -2.75
C GLY A 86 -5.79 8.82 -1.30
N GLU A 87 -7.09 9.02 -1.04
CA GLU A 87 -7.61 9.24 0.31
C GLU A 87 -7.95 7.92 1.01
N VAL A 88 -7.77 7.89 2.33
CA VAL A 88 -8.24 6.78 3.16
C VAL A 88 -9.76 6.83 3.26
N ILE A 89 -10.42 5.74 2.86
CA ILE A 89 -11.86 5.54 3.01
C ILE A 89 -12.16 4.98 4.40
N VAL A 90 -11.36 4.00 4.85
CA VAL A 90 -11.59 3.27 6.11
C VAL A 90 -10.25 2.93 6.76
N THR A 91 -10.19 3.07 8.09
CA THR A 91 -9.13 2.54 8.94
C THR A 91 -9.74 1.57 9.96
N TRP A 92 -9.15 0.39 10.09
CA TRP A 92 -9.43 -0.58 11.14
C TRP A 92 -8.15 -0.86 11.94
N ASP A 93 -8.08 -0.33 13.15
CA ASP A 93 -6.93 -0.38 14.07
C ASP A 93 -7.27 -1.11 15.39
N ASN A 94 -8.42 -1.80 15.43
CA ASN A 94 -9.05 -2.25 16.67
C ASN A 94 -8.52 -3.58 17.23
N PHE A 95 -7.31 -4.00 16.87
CA PHE A 95 -6.64 -5.13 17.55
C PHE A 95 -5.94 -4.70 18.85
N GLN A 96 -6.01 -3.41 19.22
CA GLN A 96 -5.42 -2.86 20.45
C GLN A 96 -6.20 -3.13 21.76
N TYR A 97 -7.20 -4.01 21.77
CA TYR A 97 -7.92 -4.41 23.00
C TYR A 97 -7.34 -5.63 23.74
N ALA A 98 -6.05 -5.92 23.57
CA ALA A 98 -5.34 -6.92 24.39
C ALA A 98 -4.36 -6.31 25.41
N HIS A 99 -4.46 -5.02 25.72
CA HIS A 99 -4.05 -4.56 27.05
C HIS A 99 -5.05 -5.15 28.06
N SER A 100 -4.72 -6.35 28.52
CA SER A 100 -5.26 -7.11 29.67
C SER A 100 -6.42 -6.45 30.41
N PRO A 101 -7.59 -7.12 30.57
CA PRO A 101 -8.63 -6.60 31.45
C PRO A 101 -8.02 -6.37 32.83
N LYS A 102 -7.98 -5.11 33.25
CA LYS A 102 -7.73 -4.79 34.66
C LYS A 102 -8.99 -5.20 35.41
N TRP A 103 -9.02 -6.43 35.91
CA TRP A 103 -9.92 -6.79 36.98
C TRP A 103 -9.57 -5.90 38.18
N GLY A 104 -10.52 -5.06 38.59
CA GLY A 104 -10.49 -4.33 39.84
C GLY A 104 -10.89 -5.19 41.02
#